data_AF-A0A939VXH9-F1
#
_entry.id   AF-A0A939VXH9-F1
#
_cell.length_a   1.000
_cell.length_b   1.000
_cell.length_c   1.000
_cell.angle_alpha   90.00
_cell.angle_beta   90.00
_cell.angle_gamma   90.00
#
_symmetry.space_group_name_H-M   'P 1'
#
loop_
_entity.id
_entity.type
_entity.pdbx_description
1 polymer ?
#
loop_
_entity_poly.entity_id
_entity_poly.type
_entity_poly.pdbx_seq_one_letter_code
_entity_poly.pdbx_strand_id
1 'polypeptide(L)'
;IWLAGLKIYAANPLGVGLGNSGLIVSTFLLDGVLCRTLVNSHLTLLAEGGLLIGFLWSGLIFYALLNGIRKPAVWCAFAGLTLSSICASVFDWPVLFDFRTFGELGATNFLLSWVLLLVYIAAGCVSAWGQINRKRLLTAGIAALAAVLLPLAFYSSQTPVVCDGMVVKSGRAMPLVLYDDEWNPRSVLPYLKDGYFLPLRSGKVKCPQAGRTVWFFGQAAEYAPDYPDAEKTFVSPPEFFELPAGAKLME
;
A
#
# COMPACT_ATOMS: atom_id res chain seq x y z
N ILE A 1 2.03 -13.42 4.69
CA ILE A 1 1.52 -12.34 3.82
C ILE A 1 0.13 -11.84 4.26
N TRP A 2 -0.92 -12.67 4.34
CA TRP A 2 -2.27 -12.26 4.80
C TRP A 2 -2.28 -11.46 6.12
N LEU A 3 -1.68 -12.01 7.17
CA LEU A 3 -1.58 -11.35 8.47
C LEU A 3 -0.81 -10.02 8.38
N ALA A 4 0.23 -9.96 7.56
CA ALA A 4 1.00 -8.73 7.36
C ALA A 4 0.15 -7.65 6.67
N GLY A 5 -0.67 -8.02 5.69
CA GLY A 5 -1.63 -7.10 5.06
C GLY A 5 -2.68 -6.57 6.04
N LEU A 6 -3.24 -7.44 6.89
CA LEU A 6 -4.17 -7.03 7.95
C LEU A 6 -3.52 -6.07 8.95
N LYS A 7 -2.28 -6.38 9.37
CA LYS A 7 -1.50 -5.49 10.27
C LYS A 7 -1.29 -4.12 9.65
N ILE A 8 -0.83 -4.04 8.39
CA ILE A 8 -0.63 -2.76 7.70
C ILE A 8 -1.90 -1.94 7.66
N TYR A 9 -3.01 -2.57 7.27
CA TYR A 9 -4.29 -1.87 7.23
C TYR A 9 -4.70 -1.37 8.62
N ALA A 10 -4.53 -2.20 9.66
CA ALA A 10 -4.84 -1.84 11.04
C ALA A 10 -4.02 -0.63 11.52
N ALA A 11 -2.75 -0.54 11.13
CA ALA A 11 -1.88 0.59 11.46
C ALA A 11 -2.16 1.83 10.58
N ASN A 12 -2.75 1.65 9.41
CA ASN A 12 -2.97 2.69 8.40
C ASN A 12 -4.42 2.69 7.90
N PRO A 13 -5.41 3.04 8.75
CA PRO A 13 -6.82 2.94 8.39
C PRO A 13 -7.24 3.88 7.25
N LEU A 14 -6.45 4.92 6.97
CA LEU A 14 -6.67 5.84 5.85
C LEU A 14 -6.04 5.35 4.53
N GLY A 15 -5.35 4.22 4.56
CA GLY A 15 -4.65 3.65 3.41
C GLY A 15 -3.18 4.07 3.33
N VAL A 16 -2.38 3.25 2.67
CA VAL A 16 -0.93 3.49 2.45
C VAL A 16 -0.59 4.06 1.08
N GLY A 17 -1.60 4.33 0.24
CA GLY A 17 -1.43 4.77 -1.14
C GLY A 17 -1.29 3.60 -2.13
N LEU A 18 -1.63 3.87 -3.38
CA LEU A 18 -1.73 2.86 -4.43
C LEU A 18 -0.37 2.24 -4.78
N GLY A 19 -0.31 0.92 -4.83
CA GLY A 19 0.89 0.14 -5.16
C GLY A 19 1.96 0.10 -4.07
N ASN A 20 1.70 0.62 -2.87
CA ASN A 20 2.68 0.66 -1.79
C ASN A 20 2.55 -0.53 -0.82
N SER A 21 1.40 -1.21 -0.79
CA SER A 21 1.10 -2.24 0.21
C SER A 21 2.07 -3.42 0.18
N GLY A 22 2.39 -3.93 -1.02
CA GLY A 22 3.34 -5.02 -1.22
C GLY A 22 4.76 -4.64 -0.81
N LEU A 23 5.22 -3.45 -1.22
CA LEU A 23 6.53 -2.91 -0.86
C LEU A 23 6.69 -2.82 0.67
N ILE A 24 5.69 -2.27 1.37
CA ILE A 24 5.75 -2.13 2.83
C ILE A 24 5.76 -3.51 3.51
N VAL A 25 4.90 -4.44 3.09
CA VAL A 25 4.88 -5.79 3.67
C VAL A 25 6.24 -6.47 3.48
N SER A 26 6.80 -6.37 2.27
CA SER A 26 8.07 -6.99 1.93
C SER A 26 9.22 -6.39 2.74
N THR A 27 9.28 -5.07 2.83
CA THR A 27 10.40 -4.39 3.48
C THR A 27 10.36 -4.54 5.00
N PHE A 28 9.19 -4.39 5.62
CA PHE A 28 9.10 -4.17 7.07
C PHE A 28 8.47 -5.32 7.86
N LEU A 29 7.74 -6.24 7.21
CA LEU A 29 6.96 -7.26 7.93
C LEU A 29 7.30 -8.70 7.56
N LEU A 30 7.97 -8.93 6.43
CA LEU A 30 8.36 -10.26 5.98
C LEU A 30 9.86 -10.33 5.74
N ASP A 31 10.47 -11.39 6.27
CA ASP A 31 11.88 -11.69 6.02
C ASP A 31 12.02 -12.47 4.71
N GLY A 32 12.74 -11.90 3.75
CA GLY A 32 13.11 -12.59 2.50
C GLY A 32 11.99 -12.80 1.48
N VAL A 33 10.73 -12.42 1.78
CA VAL A 33 9.61 -12.53 0.83
C VAL A 33 9.36 -11.20 0.13
N LEU A 34 9.47 -11.18 -1.19
CA LEU A 34 9.10 -10.04 -2.03
C LEU A 34 7.65 -10.21 -2.47
N CYS A 35 6.78 -9.33 -1.98
CA CYS A 35 5.38 -9.19 -2.34
C CYS A 35 5.21 -7.95 -3.20
N ARG A 36 4.67 -8.12 -4.40
CA ARG A 36 4.24 -6.99 -5.25
C ARG A 36 2.90 -6.42 -4.80
N THR A 37 1.97 -7.31 -4.48
CA THR A 37 0.67 -7.01 -3.88
C THR A 37 0.41 -7.97 -2.72
N LEU A 38 -0.62 -7.68 -1.92
CA LEU A 38 -1.11 -8.63 -0.91
C LEU A 38 -1.78 -9.82 -1.60
N VAL A 39 -1.90 -10.95 -0.90
CA VAL A 39 -2.41 -12.24 -1.44
C VAL A 39 -3.82 -12.16 -2.05
N ASN A 40 -4.55 -11.09 -1.78
CA ASN A 40 -5.94 -10.90 -2.17
C ASN A 40 -6.18 -9.45 -2.59
N SER A 41 -6.88 -9.30 -3.70
CA SER A 41 -7.28 -8.02 -4.30
C SER A 41 -8.06 -7.10 -3.36
N HIS A 42 -8.96 -7.65 -2.55
CA HIS A 42 -9.73 -6.92 -1.55
C HIS A 42 -8.87 -6.44 -0.39
N LEU A 43 -7.92 -7.26 0.06
CA LEU A 43 -7.00 -6.86 1.12
C LEU A 43 -6.03 -5.77 0.62
N THR A 44 -5.55 -5.89 -0.63
CA THR A 44 -4.78 -4.84 -1.30
C THR A 44 -5.57 -3.54 -1.37
N LEU A 45 -6.81 -3.58 -1.88
CA LEU A 45 -7.68 -2.40 -1.96
C LEU A 45 -7.96 -1.78 -0.58
N LEU A 46 -8.16 -2.62 0.44
CA LEU A 46 -8.39 -2.17 1.81
C LEU A 46 -7.13 -1.49 2.38
N ALA A 47 -5.96 -2.10 2.22
CA ALA A 47 -4.68 -1.57 2.72
C ALA A 47 -4.26 -0.28 1.99
N GLU A 48 -4.53 -0.17 0.69
CA GLU A 48 -4.11 0.99 -0.11
C GLU A 48 -5.12 2.14 -0.08
N GLY A 49 -6.42 1.82 -0.11
CA GLY A 49 -7.52 2.79 -0.19
C GLY A 49 -8.21 3.12 1.14
N GLY A 50 -7.89 2.38 2.21
CA GLY A 50 -8.38 2.66 3.55
C GLY A 50 -9.86 2.36 3.79
N LEU A 51 -10.36 2.85 4.92
CA LEU A 51 -11.71 2.59 5.45
C LEU A 51 -12.82 2.99 4.46
N LEU A 52 -12.74 4.17 3.84
CA LEU A 52 -13.82 4.69 3.01
C LEU A 52 -13.98 3.85 1.73
N ILE A 53 -12.87 3.62 1.02
CA ILE A 53 -12.87 2.82 -0.21
C ILE A 53 -13.24 1.37 0.13
N GLY A 54 -12.68 0.81 1.21
CA GLY A 54 -13.05 -0.52 1.70
C GLY A 54 -14.53 -0.66 2.02
N PHE A 55 -15.13 0.33 2.70
CA PHE A 55 -16.54 0.31 3.07
C PHE A 55 -17.45 0.34 1.83
N LEU A 56 -17.16 1.25 0.88
CA LEU A 56 -17.93 1.35 -0.36
C LEU A 56 -17.80 0.06 -1.18
N TRP A 57 -16.59 -0.49 -1.31
CA TRP A 57 -16.32 -1.70 -2.06
C TRP A 57 -17.00 -2.94 -1.45
N SER A 58 -16.79 -3.18 -0.16
CA SER A 58 -17.44 -4.30 0.55
C SER A 58 -18.96 -4.12 0.61
N GLY A 59 -19.45 -2.89 0.77
CA GLY A 59 -20.88 -2.58 0.76
C GLY A 59 -21.55 -2.95 -0.57
N LEU A 60 -20.91 -2.61 -1.69
CA LEU A 60 -21.39 -3.01 -3.02
C LEU A 60 -21.42 -4.52 -3.18
N ILE A 61 -20.36 -5.22 -2.76
CA ILE A 61 -20.28 -6.69 -2.82
C ILE A 61 -21.40 -7.33 -2.00
N PHE A 62 -21.53 -6.97 -0.72
CA PHE A 62 -22.56 -7.54 0.14
C PHE A 62 -23.96 -7.21 -0.35
N TYR A 63 -24.20 -5.99 -0.84
CA TYR A 63 -25.48 -5.62 -1.39
C TYR A 63 -25.82 -6.43 -2.66
N ALA A 64 -24.86 -6.58 -3.58
CA ALA A 64 -25.02 -7.40 -4.78
C ALA A 64 -25.31 -8.87 -4.42
N LEU A 65 -24.61 -9.45 -3.43
CA LEU A 65 -24.85 -10.81 -2.96
C LEU A 65 -26.23 -10.98 -2.32
N LEU A 66 -26.69 -10.02 -1.51
CA LEU A 66 -28.02 -10.09 -0.87
C LEU A 66 -29.16 -9.83 -1.86
N ASN A 67 -28.94 -8.95 -2.84
CA ASN A 67 -29.98 -8.60 -3.80
C ASN A 67 -30.11 -9.60 -4.95
N GLY A 68 -28.96 -10.12 -5.42
CA GLY A 68 -28.83 -10.97 -6.60
C GLY A 68 -29.37 -12.39 -6.45
N ILE A 69 -29.79 -12.81 -5.25
CA ILE A 69 -30.30 -14.18 -4.96
C ILE A 69 -31.43 -14.60 -5.92
N ARG A 70 -32.19 -13.64 -6.46
CA ARG A 70 -33.27 -13.88 -7.43
C ARG A 70 -32.78 -14.22 -8.85
N LYS A 71 -31.48 -14.10 -9.12
CA LYS A 71 -30.82 -14.34 -10.43
C LYS A 71 -29.69 -15.37 -10.21
N PRO A 72 -30.01 -16.66 -10.01
CA PRO A 72 -29.07 -17.64 -9.46
C PRO A 72 -27.80 -17.82 -10.31
N ALA A 73 -27.89 -17.81 -11.64
CA ALA A 73 -26.73 -17.94 -12.51
C ALA A 73 -25.73 -16.78 -12.35
N VAL A 74 -26.22 -15.54 -12.41
CA VAL A 74 -25.38 -14.34 -12.25
C VAL A 74 -24.83 -14.24 -10.83
N TRP A 75 -25.65 -14.59 -9.85
CA TRP A 75 -25.27 -14.62 -8.45
C TRP A 75 -24.15 -15.63 -8.19
N CYS A 76 -24.27 -16.86 -8.69
CA CYS A 76 -23.22 -17.88 -8.55
C CYS A 76 -21.91 -17.45 -9.20
N ALA A 77 -21.97 -16.84 -10.40
CA ALA A 77 -20.80 -16.30 -11.06
C ALA A 77 -20.14 -15.19 -10.22
N PHE A 78 -20.93 -14.23 -9.73
CA PHE A 78 -20.42 -13.14 -8.90
C PHE A 78 -19.85 -13.61 -7.57
N ALA A 79 -20.52 -14.54 -6.89
CA ALA A 79 -20.06 -15.14 -5.63
C ALA A 79 -18.76 -15.94 -5.84
N GLY A 80 -18.70 -16.74 -6.90
CA GLY A 80 -17.50 -17.50 -7.26
C GLY A 80 -16.31 -16.59 -7.59
N LEU A 81 -16.53 -15.53 -8.36
CA LEU A 81 -15.50 -14.53 -8.65
C LEU A 81 -15.05 -13.78 -7.40
N THR A 82 -15.97 -13.42 -6.50
CA THR A 82 -15.64 -12.79 -5.21
C THR A 82 -14.80 -13.72 -4.34
N LEU A 83 -15.14 -15.01 -4.28
CA LEU A 83 -14.36 -15.99 -3.55
C LEU A 83 -12.97 -16.20 -4.18
N SER A 84 -12.90 -16.22 -5.52
CA SER A 84 -11.64 -16.31 -6.26
C SER A 84 -10.75 -15.09 -5.99
N SER A 85 -11.31 -13.88 -6.03
CA SER A 85 -10.56 -12.67 -5.70
C SER A 85 -10.17 -12.61 -4.23
N ILE A 86 -10.89 -13.31 -3.34
CA ILE A 86 -10.45 -13.53 -1.96
C ILE A 86 -9.21 -14.41 -1.92
N CYS A 87 -9.20 -15.52 -2.66
CA CYS A 87 -8.11 -16.49 -2.60
C CYS A 87 -6.89 -16.11 -3.44
N ALA A 88 -6.99 -15.11 -4.32
CA ALA A 88 -5.91 -14.71 -5.22
C ALA A 88 -5.86 -13.20 -5.51
N SER A 89 -4.65 -12.70 -5.78
CA SER A 89 -4.36 -11.34 -6.23
C SER A 89 -4.71 -11.15 -7.71
N VAL A 90 -5.97 -11.39 -8.08
CA VAL A 90 -6.44 -11.30 -9.47
C VAL A 90 -6.48 -9.85 -9.97
N PHE A 91 -6.69 -8.88 -9.08
CA PHE A 91 -6.73 -7.44 -9.40
C PHE A 91 -5.59 -6.71 -8.71
N ASP A 92 -4.47 -6.61 -9.42
CA ASP A 92 -3.33 -5.78 -9.04
C ASP A 92 -3.42 -4.47 -9.85
N TRP A 93 -3.74 -3.36 -9.17
CA TRP A 93 -3.94 -2.05 -9.79
C TRP A 93 -2.70 -1.58 -10.57
N PRO A 94 -1.47 -1.64 -9.99
CA PRO A 94 -0.24 -1.45 -10.73
C PRO A 94 -0.07 -2.37 -11.96
N VAL A 95 -0.44 -3.66 -11.91
CA VAL A 95 -0.40 -4.55 -13.11
C VAL A 95 -1.41 -4.10 -14.17
N LEU A 96 -2.62 -3.71 -13.76
CA LEU A 96 -3.70 -3.31 -14.66
C LEU A 96 -3.36 -2.03 -15.43
N PHE A 97 -2.55 -1.13 -14.85
CA PHE A 97 -2.20 0.16 -15.46
C PHE A 97 -0.75 0.28 -15.95
N ASP A 98 0.20 -0.50 -15.43
CA ASP A 98 1.60 -0.49 -15.85
C ASP A 98 2.09 -1.92 -16.18
N PHE A 99 1.80 -2.31 -17.42
CA PHE A 99 1.95 -3.68 -17.90
C PHE A 99 3.37 -4.06 -18.30
N ARG A 100 4.15 -3.10 -18.83
CA ARG A 100 5.48 -3.36 -19.41
C ARG A 100 6.60 -3.41 -18.37
N THR A 101 6.50 -2.59 -17.34
CA THR A 101 7.61 -2.38 -16.40
C THR A 101 7.55 -3.29 -15.20
N PHE A 102 6.33 -3.65 -14.78
CA PHE A 102 6.14 -4.43 -13.56
C PHE A 102 5.68 -5.87 -13.83
N GLY A 103 5.01 -6.15 -14.96
CA GLY A 103 4.27 -7.40 -15.20
C GLY A 103 5.09 -8.63 -15.58
N GLU A 104 6.04 -8.51 -16.52
CA GLU A 104 6.62 -9.63 -17.30
C GLU A 104 5.57 -10.61 -17.90
N LEU A 105 4.29 -10.26 -17.89
CA LEU A 105 3.20 -11.08 -18.39
C LEU A 105 2.93 -10.75 -19.86
N GLY A 106 2.52 -11.73 -20.66
CA GLY A 106 2.15 -11.52 -22.06
C GLY A 106 0.84 -10.73 -22.22
N ALA A 107 0.67 -9.99 -23.32
CA ALA A 107 -0.51 -9.14 -23.59
C ALA A 107 -1.87 -9.86 -23.47
N THR A 108 -1.89 -11.19 -23.59
CA THR A 108 -3.07 -12.02 -23.35
C THR A 108 -3.53 -11.97 -21.89
N ASN A 109 -2.60 -12.01 -20.93
CA ASN A 109 -2.91 -11.93 -19.51
C ASN A 109 -3.48 -10.55 -19.15
N PHE A 110 -2.95 -9.48 -19.75
CA PHE A 110 -3.53 -8.13 -19.61
C PHE A 110 -5.00 -8.09 -19.99
N LEU A 111 -5.30 -8.56 -21.21
CA LEU A 111 -6.65 -8.53 -21.76
C LEU A 111 -7.59 -9.37 -20.90
N LEU A 112 -7.15 -10.57 -20.50
CA LEU A 112 -7.92 -11.47 -19.64
C LEU A 112 -8.21 -10.86 -18.27
N SER A 113 -7.24 -10.18 -17.63
CA SER A 113 -7.45 -9.49 -16.35
C SER A 113 -8.48 -8.37 -16.47
N TRP A 114 -8.43 -7.56 -17.53
CA TRP A 114 -9.42 -6.51 -17.77
C TRP A 114 -10.81 -7.06 -18.09
N VAL A 115 -10.90 -8.07 -18.94
CA VAL A 115 -12.18 -8.74 -19.26
C VAL A 115 -12.78 -9.35 -17.99
N LEU A 116 -11.98 -10.01 -17.17
CA LEU A 116 -12.44 -10.61 -15.92
C LEU A 116 -12.95 -9.54 -14.93
N LEU A 117 -12.26 -8.41 -14.82
CA LEU A 117 -12.70 -7.27 -14.01
C LEU A 117 -14.04 -6.71 -14.52
N LEU A 118 -14.18 -6.53 -15.83
CA LEU A 118 -15.43 -6.05 -16.44
C LEU A 118 -16.58 -7.02 -16.22
N VAL A 119 -16.34 -8.33 -16.37
CA VAL A 119 -17.34 -9.37 -16.06
C VAL A 119 -17.73 -9.34 -14.59
N TYR A 120 -16.76 -9.16 -13.69
CA TYR A 120 -17.02 -9.04 -12.25
C TYR A 120 -17.92 -7.84 -11.93
N ILE A 121 -17.59 -6.67 -12.46
CA ILE A 121 -18.38 -5.44 -12.29
C ILE A 121 -19.77 -5.60 -12.89
N ALA A 122 -19.88 -6.13 -14.11
CA ALA A 122 -21.17 -6.33 -14.78
C ALA A 122 -22.06 -7.31 -14.00
N ALA A 123 -21.51 -8.42 -13.53
CA ALA A 123 -22.25 -9.39 -12.71
C ALA A 123 -22.69 -8.76 -11.38
N GLY A 124 -21.85 -7.94 -10.75
CA GLY A 124 -22.17 -7.16 -9.56
C GLY A 124 -23.33 -6.19 -9.80
N CYS A 125 -23.25 -5.38 -10.86
CA CYS A 125 -24.30 -4.44 -11.27
C CYS A 125 -25.63 -5.15 -11.57
N VAL A 126 -25.60 -6.25 -12.32
CA VAL A 126 -26.81 -7.03 -12.63
C VAL A 126 -27.39 -7.66 -11.36
N SER A 127 -26.56 -8.09 -10.42
CA SER A 127 -27.00 -8.64 -9.13
C SER A 127 -27.60 -7.57 -8.22
N ALA A 128 -27.05 -6.35 -8.27
CA ALA A 128 -27.58 -5.18 -7.55
C ALA A 128 -28.83 -4.58 -8.22
N TRP A 129 -29.04 -4.82 -9.53
CA TRP A 129 -30.13 -4.22 -10.31
C TRP A 129 -31.52 -4.69 -9.89
N GLY A 130 -32.37 -3.74 -9.50
CA GLY A 130 -33.76 -3.97 -9.13
C GLY A 130 -34.25 -2.94 -8.11
N GLN A 131 -35.39 -3.23 -7.46
CA GLN A 131 -35.91 -2.37 -6.39
C GLN A 131 -34.98 -2.36 -5.18
N ILE A 132 -34.65 -1.16 -4.70
CA ILE A 132 -33.81 -0.96 -3.52
C ILE A 132 -34.57 -1.43 -2.28
N ASN A 133 -34.11 -2.52 -1.69
CA ASN A 133 -34.64 -3.01 -0.42
C ASN A 133 -33.81 -2.44 0.74
N ARG A 134 -34.42 -1.53 1.52
CA ARG A 134 -33.76 -0.88 2.67
C ARG A 134 -33.19 -1.88 3.68
N LYS A 135 -33.85 -3.03 3.92
CA LYS A 135 -33.34 -4.06 4.84
C LYS A 135 -32.04 -4.66 4.31
N ARG A 136 -31.99 -5.01 3.02
CA ARG A 136 -30.78 -5.57 2.38
C ARG A 136 -29.65 -4.54 2.36
N LEU A 137 -29.97 -3.28 2.09
CA LEU A 137 -29.01 -2.19 2.12
C LEU A 137 -28.41 -2.00 3.52
N LEU A 138 -29.25 -2.01 4.56
CA LEU A 138 -28.80 -1.92 5.95
C LEU A 138 -27.92 -3.11 6.34
N THR A 139 -28.35 -4.35 6.01
CA THR A 139 -27.55 -5.55 6.28
C THR A 139 -26.20 -5.51 5.56
N ALA A 140 -26.17 -5.08 4.30
CA ALA A 140 -24.93 -4.89 3.55
C ALA A 140 -24.03 -3.84 4.20
N GLY A 141 -24.60 -2.73 4.68
CA GLY A 141 -23.86 -1.69 5.41
C GLY A 141 -23.23 -2.20 6.70
N ILE A 142 -23.97 -2.97 7.50
CA ILE A 142 -23.44 -3.59 8.73
C ILE A 142 -22.33 -4.60 8.41
N ALA A 143 -22.53 -5.44 7.39
CA ALA A 143 -21.52 -6.41 6.96
C ALA A 143 -20.25 -5.72 6.44
N ALA A 144 -20.40 -4.63 5.67
CA ALA A 144 -19.29 -3.81 5.19
C ALA A 144 -18.54 -3.15 6.34
N LEU A 145 -19.28 -2.60 7.31
CA LEU A 145 -18.69 -2.02 8.51
C LEU A 145 -17.88 -3.06 9.30
N ALA A 146 -18.43 -4.27 9.49
CA ALA A 146 -17.69 -5.36 10.12
C ALA A 146 -16.44 -5.75 9.32
N ALA A 147 -16.55 -5.86 7.99
CA ALA A 147 -15.42 -6.22 7.13
C ALA A 147 -14.26 -5.22 7.20
N VAL A 148 -14.53 -3.93 7.40
CA VAL A 148 -13.49 -2.90 7.53
C VAL A 148 -13.02 -2.69 8.97
N LEU A 149 -13.86 -2.92 9.99
CA LEU A 149 -13.46 -2.72 11.38
C LEU A 149 -12.78 -3.95 12.00
N LEU A 150 -13.18 -5.17 11.64
CA LEU A 150 -12.60 -6.40 12.19
C LEU A 150 -11.06 -6.48 11.99
N PRO A 151 -10.51 -6.11 10.82
CA PRO A 151 -9.06 -6.08 10.64
C PRO A 151 -8.30 -5.18 11.62
N LEU A 152 -8.94 -4.14 12.18
CA LEU A 152 -8.28 -3.23 13.14
C LEU A 152 -7.86 -3.95 14.44
N ALA A 153 -8.47 -5.09 14.76
CA ALA A 153 -8.08 -5.93 15.89
C ALA A 153 -6.65 -6.49 15.75
N PHE A 154 -6.06 -6.47 14.55
CA PHE A 154 -4.69 -6.93 14.30
C PHE A 154 -3.66 -5.80 14.42
N TYR A 155 -4.04 -4.64 14.97
CA TYR A 155 -3.11 -3.55 15.22
C TYR A 155 -1.92 -4.01 16.07
N SER A 156 -0.72 -3.59 15.67
CA SER A 156 0.50 -3.78 16.44
C SER A 156 1.36 -2.53 16.33
N SER A 157 1.91 -2.07 17.45
CA SER A 157 2.79 -0.90 17.53
C SER A 157 4.10 -1.07 16.75
N GLN A 158 4.47 -2.31 16.41
CA GLN A 158 5.64 -2.61 15.57
C GLN A 158 5.36 -2.47 14.07
N THR A 159 4.09 -2.28 13.68
CA THR A 159 3.71 -2.17 12.28
C THR A 159 4.05 -0.78 11.76
N PRO A 160 4.64 -0.66 10.55
CA PRO A 160 4.97 0.65 9.99
C PRO A 160 3.71 1.50 9.77
N VAL A 161 3.78 2.76 10.18
CA VAL A 161 2.77 3.78 9.89
C VAL A 161 3.23 4.59 8.69
N VAL A 162 2.32 4.90 7.77
CA VAL A 162 2.57 5.64 6.54
C VAL A 162 1.84 6.96 6.61
N CYS A 163 2.57 8.05 6.35
CA CYS A 163 2.03 9.40 6.26
C CYS A 163 2.61 10.05 4.99
N ASP A 164 1.75 10.52 4.09
CA ASP A 164 2.13 11.21 2.85
C ASP A 164 3.21 10.47 2.02
N GLY A 165 3.08 9.15 1.90
CA GLY A 165 4.00 8.31 1.13
C GLY A 165 5.34 7.98 1.82
N MET A 166 5.48 8.36 3.10
CA MET A 166 6.65 8.05 3.92
C MET A 166 6.27 7.09 5.06
N VAL A 167 7.14 6.14 5.35
CA VAL A 167 7.08 5.35 6.59
C VAL A 167 7.63 6.19 7.73
N VAL A 168 6.83 6.33 8.77
CA VAL A 168 7.14 7.09 9.97
C VAL A 168 7.26 6.13 11.14
N LYS A 169 8.41 6.16 11.79
CA LYS A 169 8.63 5.51 13.09
C LYS A 169 8.99 6.58 14.10
N SER A 170 8.18 6.75 15.14
CA SER A 170 8.45 7.73 16.19
C SER A 170 9.66 7.32 17.03
N GLY A 171 10.54 8.29 17.30
CA GLY A 171 11.72 8.15 18.14
C GLY A 171 12.17 9.51 18.67
N ARG A 172 13.30 9.55 19.39
CA ARG A 172 13.90 10.80 19.88
C ARG A 172 14.55 11.58 18.73
N ALA A 173 15.28 10.87 17.87
CA ALA A 173 15.76 11.41 16.61
C ALA A 173 14.78 11.04 15.49
N MET A 174 14.44 11.99 14.63
CA MET A 174 13.50 11.83 13.52
C MET A 174 14.10 12.40 12.21
N PRO A 175 15.22 11.84 11.72
CA PRO A 175 15.82 12.30 10.48
C PRO A 175 14.90 12.02 9.28
N LEU A 176 14.92 12.93 8.30
CA LEU A 176 14.45 12.62 6.95
C LEU A 176 15.53 11.83 6.25
N VAL A 177 15.17 10.68 5.69
CA VAL A 177 16.11 9.83 4.97
C VAL A 177 15.86 9.93 3.49
N LEU A 178 16.87 10.33 2.73
CA LEU A 178 16.83 10.41 1.28
C LEU A 178 17.85 9.43 0.71
N TYR A 179 17.43 8.69 -0.30
CA TYR A 179 18.25 7.65 -0.93
C TYR A 179 17.97 7.62 -2.44
N ASP A 180 18.97 7.20 -3.21
CA ASP A 180 18.90 7.07 -4.67
C ASP A 180 18.32 5.70 -5.09
N ASP A 181 18.37 5.39 -6.38
CA ASP A 181 17.83 4.15 -6.94
C ASP A 181 18.71 2.91 -6.67
N GLU A 182 19.98 3.08 -6.25
CA GLU A 182 20.87 1.97 -5.89
C GLU A 182 20.56 1.42 -4.50
N TRP A 183 19.97 2.27 -3.65
CA TRP A 183 19.53 1.91 -2.31
C TRP A 183 18.05 1.52 -2.28
N ASN A 184 17.70 0.63 -1.36
CA ASN A 184 16.30 0.29 -1.09
C ASN A 184 16.01 0.47 0.41
N PRO A 185 14.74 0.67 0.79
CA PRO A 185 14.36 0.81 2.19
C PRO A 185 14.94 -0.27 3.12
N ARG A 186 15.07 -1.52 2.67
CA ARG A 186 15.61 -2.62 3.48
C ARG A 186 17.11 -2.46 3.75
N SER A 187 17.90 -1.94 2.81
CA SER A 187 19.33 -1.67 3.02
C SER A 187 19.58 -0.42 3.88
N VAL A 188 18.64 0.52 3.89
CA VAL A 188 18.70 1.74 4.69
C VAL A 188 18.31 1.49 6.16
N LEU A 189 17.36 0.60 6.42
CA LEU A 189 16.82 0.33 7.77
C LEU A 189 17.86 0.01 8.86
N PRO A 190 18.95 -0.76 8.61
CA PRO A 190 19.98 -1.04 9.61
C PRO A 190 20.64 0.21 10.21
N TYR A 191 20.68 1.33 9.46
CA TYR A 191 21.23 2.60 9.92
C TYR A 191 20.24 3.35 10.84
N LEU A 192 18.96 3.02 10.79
CA LEU A 192 17.86 3.75 11.43
C LEU A 192 17.40 3.05 12.74
N LYS A 193 18.14 3.27 13.83
CA LYS A 193 17.92 2.55 15.11
C LYS A 193 16.72 3.08 15.93
N ASP A 194 16.47 4.38 15.90
CA ASP A 194 15.46 5.05 16.72
C ASP A 194 14.19 5.36 15.90
N GLY A 195 13.92 6.63 15.61
CA GLY A 195 12.84 7.09 14.73
C GLY A 195 13.36 7.60 13.39
N TYR A 196 12.46 7.77 12.42
CA TYR A 196 12.78 8.24 11.07
C TYR A 196 11.54 8.60 10.26
N PHE A 197 11.77 9.43 9.23
CA PHE A 197 10.90 9.60 8.06
C PHE A 197 11.59 8.99 6.85
N LEU A 198 11.07 7.86 6.36
CA LEU A 198 11.64 7.11 5.25
C LEU A 198 10.65 7.11 4.08
N PRO A 199 10.91 7.83 2.97
CA PRO A 199 10.06 7.75 1.79
C PRO A 199 10.04 6.33 1.25
N LEU A 200 8.90 5.92 0.70
CA LEU A 200 8.76 4.58 0.11
C LEU A 200 9.45 4.47 -1.25
N ARG A 201 9.66 5.58 -1.93
CA ARG A 201 10.33 5.67 -3.22
C ARG A 201 11.55 6.58 -3.09
N SER A 202 12.61 6.24 -3.81
CA SER A 202 13.82 7.03 -3.95
C SER A 202 13.51 8.41 -4.53
N GLY A 203 14.45 9.33 -4.31
CA GLY A 203 14.41 10.66 -4.87
C GLY A 203 14.08 11.77 -3.86
N LYS A 204 13.92 12.98 -4.41
CA LYS A 204 13.77 14.20 -3.63
C LYS A 204 12.36 14.32 -3.05
N VAL A 205 12.25 14.29 -1.73
CA VAL A 205 10.99 14.46 -1.00
C VAL A 205 11.16 15.50 0.09
N LYS A 206 10.24 16.46 0.19
CA LYS A 206 10.19 17.40 1.31
C LYS A 206 9.20 16.89 2.36
N CYS A 207 9.64 16.80 3.61
CA CYS A 207 8.76 16.50 4.72
C CYS A 207 8.71 17.71 5.67
N PRO A 208 7.57 18.42 5.76
CA PRO A 208 7.43 19.57 6.65
C PRO A 208 7.61 19.23 8.14
N GLN A 209 7.40 17.96 8.48
CA GLN A 209 7.47 17.43 9.84
C GLN A 209 8.84 16.82 10.16
N ALA A 210 9.68 16.59 9.16
CA ALA A 210 11.03 16.12 9.41
C ALA A 210 11.83 17.20 10.11
N GLY A 211 12.52 16.80 11.18
CA GLY A 211 13.29 17.72 12.00
C GLY A 211 14.46 18.35 11.24
N ARG A 212 15.27 19.11 11.98
CA ARG A 212 16.50 19.75 11.51
C ARG A 212 17.57 18.79 10.98
N THR A 213 17.31 17.49 10.79
CA THR A 213 18.33 16.50 10.43
C THR A 213 17.89 15.73 9.19
N VAL A 214 18.78 15.69 8.19
CA VAL A 214 18.54 14.97 6.93
C VAL A 214 19.72 14.03 6.66
N TRP A 215 19.41 12.79 6.32
CA TRP A 215 20.37 11.74 6.00
C TRP A 215 20.31 11.44 4.51
N PHE A 216 21.46 11.47 3.84
CA PHE A 216 21.59 11.28 2.40
C PHE A 216 22.39 10.01 2.13
N PHE A 217 21.79 9.06 1.40
CA PHE A 217 22.40 7.80 1.00
C PHE A 217 22.75 7.83 -0.48
N GLY A 218 24.01 7.52 -0.82
CA GLY A 218 24.46 7.48 -2.21
C GLY A 218 24.40 8.85 -2.89
N GLN A 219 23.98 8.86 -4.15
CA GLN A 219 23.79 10.05 -4.98
C GLN A 219 22.72 11.02 -4.45
N ALA A 220 21.89 10.61 -3.48
CA ALA A 220 20.97 11.53 -2.81
C ALA A 220 21.71 12.69 -2.12
N ALA A 221 23.02 12.59 -1.91
CA ALA A 221 23.89 13.68 -1.46
C ALA A 221 23.72 14.97 -2.29
N GLU A 222 23.40 14.85 -3.58
CA GLU A 222 23.12 15.99 -4.47
C GLU A 222 21.92 16.85 -4.03
N TYR A 223 21.00 16.30 -3.24
CA TYR A 223 19.85 17.03 -2.71
C TYR A 223 20.20 17.91 -1.50
N ALA A 224 21.41 17.80 -0.96
CA ALA A 224 21.85 18.56 0.21
C ALA A 224 21.65 20.10 0.12
N PRO A 225 21.87 20.77 -1.02
CA PRO A 225 21.66 22.22 -1.15
C PRO A 225 20.21 22.65 -0.91
N ASP A 226 19.23 21.76 -1.12
CA ASP A 226 17.81 22.06 -0.90
C ASP A 226 17.40 22.10 0.58
N TYR A 227 18.31 21.71 1.48
CA TYR A 227 18.12 21.67 2.92
C TYR A 227 19.17 22.52 3.64
N PRO A 228 19.21 23.85 3.39
CA PRO A 228 20.27 24.71 3.92
C PRO A 228 20.33 24.68 5.45
N ASP A 229 19.17 24.73 6.11
CA ASP A 229 19.05 24.84 7.56
C ASP A 229 19.11 23.50 8.32
N ALA A 230 19.30 22.39 7.61
CA ALA A 230 19.39 21.07 8.21
C ALA A 230 20.83 20.67 8.52
N GLU A 231 21.01 19.99 9.66
CA GLU A 231 22.13 19.11 9.98
C GLU A 231 22.15 17.92 9.01
N LYS A 232 23.26 17.76 8.30
CA LYS A 232 23.37 16.83 7.18
C LYS A 232 24.25 15.64 7.57
N THR A 233 23.74 14.44 7.39
CA THR A 233 24.51 13.20 7.53
C THR A 233 24.57 12.50 6.18
N PHE A 234 25.74 12.07 5.75
CA PHE A 234 25.95 11.39 4.47
C PHE A 234 26.37 9.95 4.73
N VAL A 235 25.81 9.02 3.96
CA VAL A 235 26.09 7.59 4.01
C VAL A 235 26.48 7.15 2.61
N SER A 236 27.71 6.70 2.44
CA SER A 236 28.28 6.30 1.14
C SER A 236 28.05 7.34 0.02
N PRO A 237 28.41 8.63 0.19
CA PRO A 237 28.29 9.62 -0.89
C PRO A 237 29.23 9.27 -2.07
N PRO A 238 28.97 9.80 -3.28
CA PRO A 238 29.85 9.60 -4.44
C PRO A 238 31.29 10.01 -4.13
N GLU A 239 32.29 9.31 -4.70
CA GLU A 239 33.71 9.51 -4.40
C GLU A 239 34.19 10.96 -4.59
N PHE A 240 33.56 11.70 -5.50
CA PHE A 240 33.90 13.08 -5.82
C PHE A 240 32.98 14.12 -5.17
N PHE A 241 32.13 13.71 -4.22
CA PHE A 241 31.22 14.62 -3.53
C PHE A 241 31.94 15.38 -2.41
N GLU A 242 31.98 16.71 -2.53
CA GLU A 242 32.54 17.58 -1.50
C GLU A 242 31.56 17.75 -0.34
N LEU A 243 31.93 17.26 0.84
CA LEU A 243 31.11 17.36 2.05
C LEU A 243 30.96 18.83 2.49
N PRO A 244 29.72 19.32 2.69
CA PRO A 244 29.49 20.65 3.25
C PRO A 244 30.10 20.79 4.65
N ALA A 245 30.57 22.00 4.98
CA ALA A 245 31.11 22.28 6.30
C ALA A 245 30.10 21.96 7.42
N GLY A 246 30.52 21.16 8.42
CA GLY A 246 29.67 20.72 9.52
C GLY A 246 28.79 19.49 9.23
N ALA A 247 28.92 18.89 8.05
CA ALA A 247 28.29 17.60 7.74
C ALA A 247 28.96 16.44 8.49
N LYS A 248 28.17 15.41 8.78
CA LYS A 248 28.65 14.14 9.34
C LYS A 248 28.74 13.10 8.23
N LEU A 249 29.82 12.33 8.20
CA LEU A 249 29.97 11.14 7.36
C LEU A 249 29.75 9.90 8.24
N MET A 250 28.92 8.98 7.77
CA MET A 250 28.66 7.69 8.41
C MET A 250 29.23 6.60 7.51
N GLU A 251 30.16 5.81 8.06
CA GLU A 251 30.71 4.60 7.44
C GLU A 251 29.86 3.37 7.73
#